data_AF-A0A970TT95-F1
#
_entry.id   AF-A0A970TT95-F1
#
_cell.length_a   1.000
_cell.length_b   1.000
_cell.length_c   1.000
_cell.angle_alpha   90.00
_cell.angle_beta   90.00
_cell.angle_gamma   90.00
#
_symmetry.space_group_name_H-M   'P 1'
#
loop_
_entity.id
_entity.type
_entity.pdbx_description
1 polymer ?
#
loop_
_entity_poly.entity_id
_entity_poly.type
_entity_poly.pdbx_seq_one_letter_code
_entity_poly.pdbx_strand_id
1 'polypeptide(L)'
;MAKQRSRNMRVQRVILLGFVIVLALVAVTLIVNVLDLRAAQSSFADYQEWVGTQVADTGQGDAVFTKLNTTLYVMIGLACLVIIAGIVVQWWLSRGIGRMVRAASNKIAKSSAELLAVASQVAAGATQTAAATNETTATVEEVRQTTQLAHEKATQMAESSQNVAQVAETGQTTVEKTVASFERIQSQMAVVAETIHRLSDQTQTVGDIISTVNDIAEQSNLLSVNASIEAAKAGDQGKGFTVVAQEVKTLAEQSKQAVSRVRTILGEIQKASSVAVQSAEQGRQAIEAGRQQSVESGEAIHSLANSAGEAAKSAVQIAASSRQQLAGMEQIGAAIESINQAGTQSAAGTRQVEQEVKQLQDLALQLKRLVDTTTG
;
A
#
# COMPACT_ATOMS: atom_id res chain seq x y z
N MET A 1 -7.95 -21.72 -50.42
CA MET A 1 -7.29 -21.51 -51.74
C MET A 1 -8.25 -21.22 -52.91
N ALA A 2 -9.43 -21.83 -53.01
CA ALA A 2 -10.36 -21.61 -54.13
C ALA A 2 -10.92 -20.17 -54.27
N LYS A 3 -11.17 -19.48 -53.14
CA LYS A 3 -11.75 -18.12 -53.12
C LYS A 3 -10.80 -17.04 -53.66
N GLN A 4 -9.49 -17.20 -53.45
CA GLN A 4 -8.45 -16.29 -53.94
C GLN A 4 -8.19 -16.48 -55.43
N ARG A 5 -8.26 -17.73 -55.92
CA ARG A 5 -8.19 -18.06 -57.36
C ARG A 5 -9.38 -17.48 -58.14
N SER A 6 -10.59 -17.52 -57.55
CA SER A 6 -11.80 -16.90 -58.11
C SER A 6 -11.71 -15.37 -58.19
N ARG A 7 -11.15 -14.71 -57.17
CA ARG A 7 -10.98 -13.25 -57.16
C ARG A 7 -9.96 -12.80 -58.21
N ASN A 8 -8.85 -13.50 -58.36
CA ASN A 8 -7.86 -13.23 -59.41
C ASN A 8 -8.43 -13.45 -60.82
N MET A 9 -9.27 -14.48 -61.02
CA MET A 9 -9.95 -14.71 -62.31
C MET A 9 -10.93 -13.60 -62.67
N ARG A 10 -11.63 -12.99 -61.70
CA ARG A 10 -12.53 -11.85 -61.94
C ARG A 10 -11.75 -10.58 -62.32
N VAL A 11 -10.65 -10.30 -61.63
CA VAL A 11 -9.78 -9.16 -61.95
C VAL A 11 -9.14 -9.32 -63.33
N GLN A 12 -8.63 -10.52 -63.66
CA GLN A 12 -8.12 -10.82 -65.00
C GLN A 12 -9.20 -10.64 -66.08
N ARG A 13 -10.44 -11.08 -65.84
CA ARG A 13 -11.55 -10.89 -66.79
C ARG A 13 -11.88 -9.42 -67.01
N VAL A 14 -11.89 -8.59 -65.97
CA VAL A 14 -12.17 -7.15 -66.10
C VAL A 14 -11.05 -6.43 -66.85
N ILE A 15 -9.78 -6.75 -66.57
CA ILE A 15 -8.64 -6.19 -67.30
C ILE A 15 -8.68 -6.62 -68.77
N LEU A 16 -8.98 -7.89 -69.04
CA LEU A 16 -9.07 -8.43 -70.40
C LEU A 16 -10.27 -7.82 -71.16
N LEU A 17 -11.41 -7.59 -70.49
CA LEU A 17 -12.55 -6.90 -71.08
C LEU A 17 -12.21 -5.44 -71.42
N GLY A 18 -11.49 -4.74 -70.53
CA GLY A 18 -11.00 -3.39 -70.79
C GLY A 18 -10.04 -3.33 -71.98
N PHE A 19 -9.10 -4.28 -72.07
CA PHE A 19 -8.19 -4.39 -73.20
C PHE A 19 -8.92 -4.70 -74.51
N VAL A 20 -9.92 -5.59 -74.48
CA VAL A 20 -10.77 -5.92 -75.63
C VAL A 20 -11.63 -4.73 -76.06
N ILE A 21 -12.17 -3.94 -75.13
CA ILE A 21 -12.95 -2.74 -75.46
C ILE A 21 -12.05 -1.69 -76.12
N VAL A 22 -10.84 -1.47 -75.61
CA VAL A 22 -9.87 -0.55 -76.22
C VAL A 22 -9.44 -1.04 -77.60
N LEU A 23 -9.11 -2.34 -77.75
CA LEU A 23 -8.81 -2.94 -79.05
C LEU A 23 -10.00 -2.85 -80.02
N ALA A 24 -11.22 -3.03 -79.54
CA ALA A 24 -12.43 -2.90 -80.34
C ALA A 24 -12.65 -1.46 -80.78
N LEU A 25 -12.41 -0.47 -79.91
CA LEU A 25 -12.48 0.95 -80.29
C LEU A 25 -11.40 1.31 -81.31
N VAL A 26 -10.18 0.77 -81.16
CA VAL A 26 -9.10 0.94 -82.14
C VAL A 26 -9.46 0.28 -83.48
N ALA A 27 -9.99 -0.94 -83.44
CA ALA A 27 -10.43 -1.66 -84.63
C ALA A 27 -11.59 -0.92 -85.32
N VAL A 28 -12.58 -0.43 -84.57
CA VAL A 28 -13.69 0.37 -85.11
C VAL A 28 -13.18 1.66 -85.72
N THR A 29 -12.24 2.36 -85.07
CA THR A 29 -11.65 3.59 -85.60
C THR A 29 -10.84 3.31 -86.88
N LEU A 30 -10.05 2.24 -86.91
CA LEU A 30 -9.33 1.80 -88.11
C LEU A 30 -10.28 1.37 -89.23
N ILE A 31 -11.36 0.64 -88.91
CA ILE A 31 -12.35 0.16 -89.88
C ILE A 31 -13.13 1.32 -90.48
N VAL A 32 -13.64 2.25 -89.66
CA VAL A 32 -14.32 3.47 -90.12
C VAL A 32 -13.40 4.27 -91.03
N ASN A 33 -12.12 4.43 -90.65
CA ASN A 33 -11.14 5.14 -91.48
C ASN A 33 -10.80 4.41 -92.79
N VAL A 34 -10.70 3.07 -92.79
CA VAL A 34 -10.48 2.28 -94.02
C VAL A 34 -11.70 2.35 -94.94
N LEU A 35 -12.91 2.35 -94.37
CA LEU A 35 -14.15 2.52 -95.12
C LEU A 35 -14.23 3.92 -95.72
N ASP A 36 -13.89 4.97 -94.95
CA ASP A 36 -13.82 6.35 -95.45
C ASP A 36 -12.76 6.51 -96.55
N LEU A 37 -11.59 5.86 -96.41
CA LEU A 37 -10.54 5.88 -97.43
C LEU A 37 -10.97 5.15 -98.72
N ARG A 38 -11.67 4.02 -98.60
CA ARG A 38 -12.23 3.28 -99.76
C ARG A 38 -13.38 4.04 -100.41
N ALA A 39 -14.26 4.64 -99.62
CA ALA A 39 -15.33 5.49 -100.12
C ALA A 39 -14.76 6.69 -100.89
N ALA A 40 -13.72 7.35 -100.34
CA ALA A 40 -13.00 8.41 -101.01
C ALA A 40 -12.28 7.94 -102.30
N GLN A 41 -11.66 6.75 -102.30
CA GLN A 41 -11.03 6.19 -103.51
C GLN A 41 -12.05 5.84 -104.61
N SER A 42 -13.18 5.22 -104.27
CA SER A 42 -14.23 4.87 -105.24
C SER A 42 -14.90 6.09 -105.85
N SER A 43 -15.31 7.05 -105.01
CA SER A 43 -15.87 8.32 -105.50
C SER A 43 -14.87 9.14 -106.31
N PHE A 44 -13.56 9.01 -106.03
CA PHE A 44 -12.49 9.62 -106.85
C PHE A 44 -12.29 8.93 -108.21
N ALA A 45 -12.40 7.61 -108.28
CA ALA A 45 -12.32 6.84 -109.52
C ALA A 45 -13.49 7.19 -110.46
N ASP A 46 -14.71 7.24 -109.93
CA ASP A 46 -15.91 7.65 -110.68
C ASP A 46 -15.79 9.11 -111.16
N TYR A 47 -15.19 10.00 -110.35
CA TYR A 47 -14.92 11.39 -110.74
C TYR A 47 -13.80 11.52 -111.78
N GLN A 48 -12.75 10.70 -111.75
CA GLN A 48 -11.70 10.68 -112.78
C GLN A 48 -12.24 10.22 -114.14
N GLU A 49 -13.13 9.22 -114.14
CA GLU A 49 -13.79 8.73 -115.36
C GLU A 49 -14.75 9.76 -115.95
N TRP A 50 -15.54 10.44 -115.10
CA TRP A 50 -16.43 11.53 -115.50
C TRP A 50 -15.68 12.77 -116.01
N VAL A 51 -14.57 13.16 -115.37
CA VAL A 51 -13.72 14.28 -115.82
C VAL A 51 -12.97 13.92 -117.10
N GLY A 52 -12.46 12.69 -117.23
CA GLY A 52 -11.76 12.22 -118.43
C GLY A 52 -12.63 12.20 -119.68
N THR A 53 -13.94 11.99 -119.54
CA THR A 53 -14.91 12.03 -120.65
C THR A 53 -15.39 13.45 -121.01
N GLN A 54 -15.38 14.41 -120.08
CA GLN A 54 -15.82 15.80 -120.31
C GLN A 54 -14.68 16.77 -120.68
N VAL A 55 -13.44 16.52 -120.24
CA VAL A 55 -12.32 17.48 -120.34
C VAL A 55 -11.32 17.12 -121.47
N ALA A 56 -11.51 15.98 -122.15
CA ALA A 56 -10.66 15.54 -123.26
C ALA A 56 -10.55 16.54 -124.43
N ASP A 57 -11.52 17.45 -124.59
CA ASP A 57 -11.62 18.36 -125.75
C ASP A 57 -11.42 19.85 -125.41
N THR A 58 -11.09 20.21 -124.17
CA THR A 58 -11.05 21.62 -123.70
C THR A 58 -9.67 22.18 -123.33
N GLY A 59 -8.58 21.42 -123.49
CA GLY A 59 -7.22 21.90 -123.20
C GLY A 59 -6.93 22.23 -121.73
N GLN A 60 -7.86 21.95 -120.80
CA GLN A 60 -7.75 22.22 -119.36
C GLN A 60 -7.60 20.94 -118.50
N GLY A 61 -7.37 19.77 -119.13
CA GLY A 61 -7.26 18.46 -118.48
C GLY A 61 -6.23 18.43 -117.34
N ASP A 62 -5.04 18.94 -117.59
CA ASP A 62 -3.96 18.98 -116.58
C ASP A 62 -4.35 19.76 -115.32
N ALA A 63 -5.12 20.85 -115.44
CA ALA A 63 -5.52 21.66 -114.30
C ALA A 63 -6.55 20.93 -113.40
N VAL A 64 -7.45 20.15 -114.01
CA VAL A 64 -8.47 19.40 -113.26
C VAL A 64 -7.86 18.15 -112.61
N PHE A 65 -6.99 17.41 -113.31
CA PHE A 65 -6.26 16.28 -112.73
C PHE A 65 -5.32 16.73 -111.58
N THR A 66 -4.68 17.90 -111.70
CA THR A 66 -3.88 18.48 -110.62
C THR A 66 -4.74 18.82 -109.40
N LYS A 67 -5.94 19.40 -109.59
CA LYS A 67 -6.88 19.68 -108.49
C LYS A 67 -7.41 18.41 -107.81
N LEU A 68 -7.75 17.37 -108.58
CA LEU A 68 -8.18 16.09 -108.04
C LEU A 68 -7.08 15.48 -107.16
N ASN A 69 -5.86 15.36 -107.69
CA ASN A 69 -4.74 14.77 -106.96
C ASN A 69 -4.42 15.57 -105.67
N THR A 70 -4.49 16.91 -105.74
CA THR A 70 -4.35 17.79 -104.57
C THR A 70 -5.42 17.52 -103.51
N THR A 71 -6.68 17.28 -103.91
CA THR A 71 -7.79 16.99 -102.99
C THR A 71 -7.63 15.61 -102.32
N LEU A 72 -7.16 14.60 -103.07
CA LEU A 72 -6.83 13.28 -102.54
C LEU A 72 -5.69 13.33 -101.51
N TYR A 73 -4.61 14.06 -101.80
CA TYR A 73 -3.50 14.25 -100.83
C TYR A 73 -3.96 14.97 -99.55
N VAL A 74 -4.87 15.94 -99.65
CA VAL A 74 -5.45 16.63 -98.48
C VAL A 74 -6.28 15.65 -97.64
N MET A 75 -7.10 14.79 -98.26
CA MET A 75 -7.90 13.77 -97.55
C MET A 75 -7.02 12.71 -96.87
N ILE A 76 -5.99 12.20 -97.56
CA ILE A 76 -5.01 11.27 -96.96
C ILE A 76 -4.25 11.95 -95.82
N GLY A 77 -3.85 13.21 -96.00
CA GLY A 77 -3.20 14.02 -94.97
C GLY A 77 -4.05 14.17 -93.71
N LEU A 78 -5.34 14.47 -93.86
CA LEU A 78 -6.31 14.55 -92.76
C LEU A 78 -6.50 13.21 -92.05
N ALA A 79 -6.63 12.10 -92.80
CA ALA A 79 -6.75 10.76 -92.22
C ALA A 79 -5.50 10.36 -91.42
N CYS A 80 -4.29 10.64 -91.95
CA CYS A 80 -3.03 10.45 -91.22
C CYS A 80 -2.96 11.31 -89.95
N LEU A 81 -3.45 12.55 -89.99
CA LEU A 81 -3.48 13.46 -88.84
C LEU A 81 -4.39 12.92 -87.71
N VAL A 82 -5.55 12.36 -88.05
CA VAL A 82 -6.46 11.71 -87.09
C VAL A 82 -5.83 10.47 -86.46
N ILE A 83 -5.14 9.65 -87.25
CA ILE A 83 -4.43 8.45 -86.74
C ILE A 83 -3.29 8.86 -85.80
N ILE A 84 -2.47 9.84 -86.19
CA ILE A 84 -1.39 10.36 -85.35
C ILE A 84 -1.96 10.96 -84.07
N ALA A 85 -3.04 11.75 -84.15
CA ALA A 85 -3.71 12.31 -82.99
C ALA A 85 -4.25 11.20 -82.06
N GLY A 86 -4.85 10.14 -82.60
CA GLY A 86 -5.32 8.99 -81.83
C GLY A 86 -4.18 8.24 -81.11
N ILE A 87 -3.07 7.99 -81.81
CA ILE A 87 -1.87 7.37 -81.21
C ILE A 87 -1.27 8.27 -80.12
N VAL A 88 -1.21 9.58 -80.34
CA VAL A 88 -0.72 10.56 -79.37
C VAL A 88 -1.62 10.64 -78.14
N VAL A 89 -2.94 10.67 -78.31
CA VAL A 89 -3.91 10.65 -77.21
C VAL A 89 -3.80 9.33 -76.43
N GLN A 90 -3.69 8.20 -77.13
CA GLN A 90 -3.51 6.89 -76.48
C GLN A 90 -2.20 6.80 -75.71
N TRP A 91 -1.10 7.30 -76.27
CA TRP A 91 0.20 7.38 -75.61
C TRP A 91 0.17 8.34 -74.42
N TRP A 92 -0.51 9.48 -74.54
CA TRP A 92 -0.68 10.45 -73.46
C TRP A 92 -1.50 9.86 -72.31
N LEU A 93 -2.60 9.15 -72.63
CA LEU A 93 -3.48 8.53 -71.65
C LEU A 93 -2.81 7.33 -70.96
N SER A 94 -2.13 6.44 -71.71
CA SER A 94 -1.40 5.31 -71.14
C SER A 94 -0.26 5.77 -70.23
N ARG A 95 0.48 6.81 -70.64
CA ARG A 95 1.54 7.42 -69.83
C ARG A 95 0.99 8.21 -68.63
N GLY A 96 -0.20 8.80 -68.74
CA GLY A 96 -0.90 9.47 -67.64
C GLY A 96 -1.36 8.48 -66.56
N ILE A 97 -2.07 7.43 -66.99
CA ILE A 97 -2.54 6.35 -66.11
C ILE A 97 -1.36 5.60 -65.47
N GLY A 98 -0.33 5.27 -66.25
CA GLY A 98 0.87 4.60 -65.75
C GLY A 98 1.63 5.42 -64.70
N ARG A 99 1.64 6.77 -64.82
CA ARG A 99 2.19 7.66 -63.79
C ARG A 99 1.34 7.67 -62.52
N MET A 100 0.01 7.77 -62.65
CA MET A 100 -0.91 7.76 -61.51
C MET A 100 -0.85 6.44 -60.73
N VAL A 101 -0.88 5.30 -61.43
CA VAL A 101 -0.81 3.98 -60.78
C VAL A 101 0.55 3.77 -60.11
N ARG A 102 1.67 4.18 -60.72
CA ARG A 102 2.99 4.15 -60.07
C ARG A 102 3.04 5.01 -58.81
N ALA A 103 2.50 6.23 -58.87
CA ALA A 103 2.42 7.12 -57.70
C ALA A 103 1.57 6.50 -56.58
N ALA A 104 0.41 5.91 -56.92
CA ALA A 104 -0.46 5.23 -55.97
C ALA A 104 0.23 4.00 -55.35
N SER A 105 0.86 3.13 -56.15
CA SER A 105 1.63 1.97 -55.66
C SER A 105 2.76 2.39 -54.71
N ASN A 106 3.51 3.44 -55.06
CA ASN A 106 4.58 3.95 -54.18
C ASN A 106 4.02 4.50 -52.86
N LYS A 107 2.87 5.20 -52.89
CA LYS A 107 2.20 5.68 -51.68
C LYS A 107 1.72 4.53 -50.81
N ILE A 108 1.11 3.49 -51.40
CA ILE A 108 0.70 2.28 -50.68
C ILE A 108 1.91 1.59 -50.06
N ALA A 109 3.01 1.43 -50.80
CA ALA A 109 4.22 0.80 -50.29
C ALA A 109 4.82 1.56 -49.10
N LYS A 110 4.88 2.90 -49.19
CA LYS A 110 5.35 3.76 -48.09
C LYS A 110 4.44 3.64 -46.87
N SER A 111 3.12 3.81 -47.02
CA SER A 111 2.17 3.70 -45.91
C SER A 111 2.15 2.29 -45.31
N SER A 112 2.37 1.25 -46.11
CA SER A 112 2.51 -0.13 -45.63
C SER A 112 3.76 -0.28 -44.75
N ALA A 113 4.90 0.29 -45.17
CA ALA A 113 6.12 0.28 -44.36
C ALA A 113 5.95 1.04 -43.04
N GLU A 114 5.26 2.19 -43.07
CA GLU A 114 4.93 2.96 -41.85
C GLU A 114 4.00 2.16 -40.91
N LEU A 115 2.97 1.51 -41.44
CA LEU A 115 2.08 0.64 -40.66
C LEU A 115 2.81 -0.55 -40.04
N LEU A 116 3.77 -1.15 -40.76
CA LEU A 116 4.58 -2.25 -40.23
C LEU A 116 5.46 -1.78 -39.06
N ALA A 117 6.04 -0.58 -39.17
CA ALA A 117 6.82 0.00 -38.08
C ALA A 117 5.95 0.26 -36.83
N VAL A 118 4.76 0.83 -37.02
CA VAL A 118 3.78 1.03 -35.93
C VAL A 118 3.36 -0.30 -35.31
N ALA A 119 3.05 -1.31 -36.14
CA ALA A 119 2.70 -2.65 -35.68
C ALA A 119 3.81 -3.25 -34.81
N SER A 120 5.06 -3.21 -35.29
CA SER A 120 6.22 -3.70 -34.52
C SER A 120 6.37 -2.96 -33.18
N GLN A 121 6.15 -1.64 -33.15
CA GLN A 121 6.21 -0.86 -31.92
C GLN A 121 5.12 -1.26 -30.93
N VAL A 122 3.88 -1.47 -31.40
CA VAL A 122 2.77 -1.94 -30.56
C VAL A 122 3.02 -3.36 -30.04
N ALA A 123 3.58 -4.26 -30.86
CA ALA A 123 3.95 -5.61 -30.42
C ALA A 123 5.01 -5.60 -29.30
N ALA A 124 6.04 -4.75 -29.44
CA ALA A 124 7.05 -4.57 -28.42
C ALA A 124 6.44 -4.00 -27.11
N GLY A 125 5.59 -2.97 -27.23
CA GLY A 125 4.86 -2.39 -26.10
C GLY A 125 3.94 -3.39 -25.39
N ALA A 126 3.24 -4.25 -26.13
CA ALA A 126 2.41 -5.32 -25.57
C ALA A 126 3.25 -6.35 -24.79
N THR A 127 4.42 -6.72 -25.32
CA THR A 127 5.35 -7.63 -24.62
C THR A 127 5.89 -7.01 -23.33
N GLN A 128 6.28 -5.73 -23.37
CA GLN A 128 6.73 -5.01 -22.18
C GLN A 128 5.61 -4.88 -21.14
N THR A 129 4.39 -4.58 -21.58
CA THR A 129 3.20 -4.51 -20.71
C THR A 129 2.94 -5.86 -20.04
N ALA A 130 3.05 -6.97 -20.78
CA ALA A 130 2.90 -8.31 -20.21
C ALA A 130 3.95 -8.61 -19.13
N ALA A 131 5.22 -8.25 -19.35
CA ALA A 131 6.27 -8.41 -18.35
C ALA A 131 5.98 -7.57 -17.09
N ALA A 132 5.66 -6.29 -17.25
CA ALA A 132 5.34 -5.40 -16.13
C ALA A 132 4.09 -5.88 -15.36
N THR A 133 3.10 -6.41 -16.07
CA THR A 133 1.87 -6.97 -15.47
C THR A 133 2.20 -8.20 -14.62
N ASN A 134 3.06 -9.10 -15.09
CA ASN A 134 3.51 -10.27 -14.32
C ASN A 134 4.28 -9.88 -13.04
N GLU A 135 5.19 -8.91 -13.14
CA GLU A 135 5.91 -8.38 -11.96
C GLU A 135 4.93 -7.76 -10.96
N THR A 136 3.99 -6.95 -11.47
CA THR A 136 2.97 -6.31 -10.61
C THR A 136 2.08 -7.36 -9.93
N THR A 137 1.70 -8.44 -10.60
CA THR A 137 0.95 -9.56 -10.00
C THR A 137 1.71 -10.18 -8.83
N ALA A 138 3.02 -10.41 -8.98
CA ALA A 138 3.84 -10.96 -7.91
C ALA A 138 3.88 -10.00 -6.70
N THR A 139 4.07 -8.70 -6.94
CA THR A 139 4.04 -7.68 -5.88
C THR A 139 2.68 -7.61 -5.19
N VAL A 140 1.57 -7.69 -5.93
CA VAL A 140 0.22 -7.69 -5.35
C VAL A 140 0.02 -8.90 -4.43
N GLU A 141 0.49 -10.08 -4.82
CA GLU A 141 0.42 -11.27 -3.97
C GLU A 141 1.28 -11.16 -2.71
N GLU A 142 2.50 -10.62 -2.82
CA GLU A 142 3.34 -10.32 -1.65
C GLU A 142 2.69 -9.30 -0.70
N VAL A 143 2.10 -8.23 -1.25
CA VAL A 143 1.36 -7.25 -0.44
C VAL A 143 0.14 -7.90 0.22
N ARG A 144 -0.60 -8.75 -0.49
CA ARG A 144 -1.74 -9.48 0.09
C ARG A 144 -1.31 -10.35 1.28
N GLN A 145 -0.20 -11.09 1.16
CA GLN A 145 0.33 -11.92 2.23
C GLN A 145 0.79 -11.11 3.43
N THR A 146 1.53 -10.02 3.20
CA THR A 146 2.02 -9.15 4.28
C THR A 146 0.87 -8.40 4.98
N THR A 147 -0.14 -7.95 4.24
CA THR A 147 -1.35 -7.34 4.80
C THR A 147 -2.17 -8.34 5.62
N GLN A 148 -2.27 -9.60 5.19
CA GLN A 148 -2.94 -10.66 5.96
C GLN A 148 -2.22 -10.92 7.28
N LEU A 149 -0.88 -11.02 7.25
CA LEU A 149 -0.08 -11.16 8.46
C LEU A 149 -0.25 -9.96 9.40
N ALA A 150 -0.29 -8.74 8.85
CA ALA A 150 -0.53 -7.53 9.64
C ALA A 150 -1.91 -7.56 10.32
N HIS A 151 -2.95 -8.05 9.62
CA HIS A 151 -4.29 -8.23 10.19
C HIS A 151 -4.30 -9.19 11.39
N GLU A 152 -3.64 -10.35 11.24
CA GLU A 152 -3.54 -11.36 12.30
C GLU A 152 -2.76 -10.83 13.50
N LYS A 153 -1.62 -10.17 13.26
CA LYS A 153 -0.80 -9.56 14.33
C LYS A 153 -1.52 -8.44 15.06
N ALA A 154 -2.27 -7.61 14.34
CA ALA A 154 -3.10 -6.59 14.95
C ALA A 154 -4.21 -7.20 15.81
N THR A 155 -4.87 -8.26 15.35
CA THR A 155 -5.90 -8.96 16.14
C THR A 155 -5.31 -9.56 17.42
N GLN A 156 -4.15 -10.22 17.33
CA GLN A 156 -3.43 -10.76 18.48
C GLN A 156 -2.99 -9.67 19.46
N MET A 157 -2.53 -8.52 18.96
CA MET A 157 -2.15 -7.38 19.78
C MET A 157 -3.35 -6.77 20.52
N ALA A 158 -4.52 -6.71 19.89
CA ALA A 158 -5.75 -6.26 20.53
C ALA A 158 -6.14 -7.16 21.72
N GLU A 159 -6.13 -8.47 21.51
CA GLU A 159 -6.42 -9.46 22.56
C GLU A 159 -5.41 -9.40 23.71
N SER A 160 -4.11 -9.37 23.38
CA SER A 160 -3.05 -9.27 24.39
C SER A 160 -3.16 -7.98 25.20
N SER A 161 -3.47 -6.86 24.55
CA SER A 161 -3.63 -5.57 25.23
C SER A 161 -4.86 -5.56 26.13
N GLN A 162 -5.96 -6.19 25.70
CA GLN A 162 -7.15 -6.35 26.54
C GLN A 162 -6.85 -7.19 27.80
N ASN A 163 -6.05 -8.25 27.67
CA ASN A 163 -5.60 -9.05 28.81
C ASN A 163 -4.72 -8.23 29.77
N VAL A 164 -3.80 -7.42 29.24
CA VAL A 164 -2.97 -6.51 30.06
C VAL A 164 -3.86 -5.52 30.83
N ALA A 165 -4.88 -4.94 30.20
CA ALA A 165 -5.82 -4.04 30.87
C ALA A 165 -6.57 -4.73 32.02
N GLN A 166 -7.01 -5.98 31.83
CA GLN A 166 -7.68 -6.75 32.87
C GLN A 166 -6.76 -7.13 34.05
N VAL A 167 -5.50 -7.49 33.75
CA VAL A 167 -4.48 -7.74 34.77
C VAL A 167 -4.18 -6.46 35.55
N ALA A 168 -4.11 -5.32 34.87
CA ALA A 168 -3.89 -4.03 35.50
C ALA A 168 -5.05 -3.64 36.44
N GLU A 169 -6.31 -3.87 36.04
CA GLU A 169 -7.49 -3.65 36.90
C GLU A 169 -7.44 -4.51 38.18
N THR A 170 -7.05 -5.78 38.03
CA THR A 170 -6.85 -6.69 39.17
C THR A 170 -5.69 -6.23 40.06
N GLY A 171 -4.61 -5.74 39.45
CA GLY A 171 -3.46 -5.15 40.14
C GLY A 171 -3.85 -3.91 40.93
N GLN A 172 -4.66 -3.02 40.37
CA GLN A 172 -5.17 -1.81 41.02
C GLN A 172 -5.99 -2.16 42.26
N THR A 173 -6.91 -3.12 42.14
CA THR A 173 -7.69 -3.64 43.28
C THR A 173 -6.78 -4.19 44.39
N THR A 174 -5.67 -4.82 44.02
CA THR A 174 -4.71 -5.37 44.99
C THR A 174 -3.93 -4.26 45.71
N VAL A 175 -3.56 -3.20 44.99
CA VAL A 175 -2.93 -2.01 45.57
C VAL A 175 -3.87 -1.30 46.53
N GLU A 176 -5.15 -1.12 46.16
CA GLU A 176 -6.16 -0.51 47.03
C GLU A 176 -6.30 -1.26 48.36
N LYS A 177 -6.36 -2.60 48.32
CA LYS A 177 -6.36 -3.45 49.52
C LYS A 177 -5.09 -3.30 50.34
N THR A 178 -3.95 -3.10 49.69
CA THR A 178 -2.65 -2.89 50.36
C THR A 178 -2.61 -1.54 51.07
N VAL A 179 -3.09 -0.47 50.42
CA VAL A 179 -3.23 0.85 51.04
C VAL A 179 -4.14 0.80 52.26
N ALA A 180 -5.32 0.18 52.14
CA ALA A 180 -6.24 -0.02 53.28
C ALA A 180 -5.61 -0.84 54.41
N SER A 181 -4.73 -1.79 54.09
CA SER A 181 -3.98 -2.56 55.08
C SER A 181 -2.98 -1.68 55.84
N PHE A 182 -2.27 -0.78 55.15
CA PHE A 182 -1.38 0.18 55.80
C PHE A 182 -2.13 1.13 56.73
N GLU A 183 -3.31 1.63 56.35
CA GLU A 183 -4.14 2.46 57.22
C GLU A 183 -4.53 1.71 58.51
N ARG A 184 -4.90 0.43 58.39
CA ARG A 184 -5.21 -0.42 59.55
C ARG A 184 -4.01 -0.65 60.45
N ILE A 185 -2.83 -0.89 59.88
CA ILE A 185 -1.59 -1.06 60.66
C ILE A 185 -1.19 0.26 61.32
N GLN A 186 -1.36 1.40 60.66
CA GLN A 186 -1.11 2.72 61.23
C GLN A 186 -1.99 2.98 62.46
N SER A 187 -3.28 2.65 62.40
CA SER A 187 -4.20 2.71 63.55
C SER A 187 -3.74 1.78 64.68
N GLN A 188 -3.33 0.55 64.35
CA GLN A 188 -2.82 -0.40 65.35
C GLN A 188 -1.55 0.12 66.04
N MET A 189 -0.63 0.76 65.31
CA MET A 189 0.58 1.36 65.88
C MET A 189 0.27 2.54 66.81
N ALA A 190 -0.75 3.35 66.50
CA ALA A 190 -1.21 4.41 67.39
C ALA A 190 -1.71 3.83 68.73
N VAL A 191 -2.46 2.73 68.71
CA VAL A 191 -2.92 2.04 69.93
C VAL A 191 -1.75 1.46 70.73
N VAL A 192 -0.73 0.93 70.06
CA VAL A 192 0.50 0.43 70.72
C VAL A 192 1.24 1.58 71.41
N ALA A 193 1.45 2.69 70.72
CA ALA A 193 2.12 3.88 71.28
C ALA A 193 1.38 4.41 72.52
N GLU A 194 0.05 4.53 72.45
CA GLU A 194 -0.78 4.95 73.58
C GLU A 194 -0.68 3.99 74.78
N THR A 195 -0.67 2.68 74.51
CA THR A 195 -0.55 1.67 75.56
C THR A 195 0.80 1.75 76.28
N ILE A 196 1.88 2.01 75.54
CA ILE A 196 3.22 2.17 76.11
C ILE A 196 3.32 3.47 76.91
N HIS A 197 2.70 4.56 76.44
CA HIS A 197 2.62 5.81 77.19
C HIS A 197 1.94 5.59 78.55
N ARG A 198 0.78 4.93 78.56
CA ARG A 198 0.08 4.60 79.82
C ARG A 198 0.90 3.70 80.75
N LEU A 199 1.68 2.75 80.21
CA LEU A 199 2.60 1.93 80.99
C LEU A 199 3.71 2.79 81.63
N SER A 200 4.23 3.77 80.89
CA SER A 200 5.24 4.71 81.40
C SER A 200 4.70 5.52 82.58
N ASP A 201 3.49 6.07 82.46
CA ASP A 201 2.81 6.83 83.53
C ASP A 201 2.56 5.97 84.77
N GLN A 202 2.11 4.72 84.59
CA GLN A 202 1.91 3.77 85.68
C GLN A 202 3.24 3.42 86.36
N THR A 203 4.31 3.21 85.58
CA THR A 203 5.66 2.91 86.11
C THR A 203 6.19 4.08 86.93
N GLN A 204 5.96 5.32 86.49
CA GLN A 204 6.33 6.52 87.24
C GLN A 204 5.56 6.60 88.57
N THR A 205 4.25 6.36 88.55
CA THR A 205 3.40 6.35 89.74
C THR A 205 3.87 5.29 90.76
N VAL A 206 4.23 4.09 90.29
CA VAL A 206 4.79 3.04 91.16
C VAL A 206 6.16 3.47 91.71
N GLY A 207 6.98 4.17 90.92
CA GLY A 207 8.24 4.76 91.38
C GLY A 207 8.07 5.70 92.56
N ASP A 208 7.06 6.57 92.51
CA ASP A 208 6.74 7.50 93.60
C ASP A 208 6.31 6.76 94.88
N ILE A 209 5.46 5.73 94.74
CA ILE A 209 5.04 4.86 95.86
C ILE A 209 6.24 4.18 96.50
N ILE A 210 7.14 3.61 95.69
CA ILE A 210 8.33 2.92 96.18
C ILE A 210 9.30 3.88 96.88
N SER A 211 9.37 5.15 96.44
CA SER A 211 10.11 6.18 97.17
C SER A 211 9.54 6.40 98.57
N THR A 212 8.20 6.49 98.71
CA THR A 212 7.56 6.60 100.03
C THR A 212 7.81 5.36 100.90
N VAL A 213 7.78 4.15 100.32
CA VAL A 213 8.10 2.91 101.06
C VAL A 213 9.55 2.91 101.55
N ASN A 214 10.49 3.41 100.75
CA ASN A 214 11.88 3.57 101.17
C ASN A 214 12.00 4.50 102.37
N ASP A 215 11.28 5.63 102.36
CA ASP A 215 11.29 6.60 103.46
C ASP A 215 10.71 5.99 104.74
N ILE A 216 9.64 5.19 104.64
CA ILE A 216 9.06 4.45 105.77
C ILE A 216 10.06 3.42 106.32
N ALA A 217 10.76 2.69 105.44
CA ALA A 217 11.78 1.72 105.85
C ALA A 217 12.98 2.40 106.54
N GLU A 218 13.43 3.54 106.03
CA GLU A 218 14.47 4.38 106.65
C GLU A 218 14.04 4.85 108.04
N GLN A 219 12.82 5.39 108.17
CA GLN A 219 12.24 5.80 109.45
C GLN A 219 12.12 4.63 110.43
N SER A 220 11.65 3.47 109.95
CA SER A 220 11.50 2.26 110.77
C SER A 220 12.85 1.76 111.29
N ASN A 221 13.90 1.81 110.45
CA ASN A 221 15.27 1.48 110.85
C ASN A 221 15.79 2.45 111.94
N LEU A 222 15.57 3.77 111.77
CA LEU A 222 15.94 4.76 112.78
C LEU A 222 15.18 4.58 114.10
N LEU A 223 13.87 4.33 114.03
CA LEU A 223 13.02 4.03 115.19
C LEU A 223 13.50 2.79 115.94
N SER A 224 13.86 1.72 115.21
CA SER A 224 14.36 0.50 115.82
C SER A 224 15.72 0.70 116.49
N VAL A 225 16.62 1.49 115.89
CA VAL A 225 17.92 1.83 116.50
C VAL A 225 17.70 2.59 117.81
N ASN A 226 16.81 3.58 117.81
CA ASN A 226 16.45 4.34 119.01
C ASN A 226 15.82 3.42 120.09
N ALA A 227 14.94 2.49 119.68
CA ALA A 227 14.33 1.52 120.60
C ALA A 227 15.37 0.54 121.19
N SER A 228 16.33 0.06 120.39
CA SER A 228 17.43 -0.78 120.86
C SER A 228 18.33 -0.06 121.87
N ILE A 229 18.59 1.24 121.66
CA ILE A 229 19.37 2.07 122.59
C ILE A 229 18.62 2.21 123.93
N GLU A 230 17.33 2.55 123.90
CA GLU A 230 16.55 2.74 125.14
C GLU A 230 16.31 1.41 125.87
N ALA A 231 16.15 0.30 125.14
CA ALA A 231 16.07 -1.04 125.71
C ALA A 231 17.39 -1.47 126.38
N ALA A 232 18.55 -1.15 125.80
CA ALA A 232 19.85 -1.39 126.41
C ALA A 232 20.03 -0.56 127.71
N LYS A 233 19.52 0.68 127.72
CA LYS A 233 19.56 1.59 128.87
C LYS A 233 18.68 1.13 130.04
N ALA A 234 17.60 0.39 129.77
CA ALA A 234 16.74 -0.22 130.79
C ALA A 234 17.34 -1.49 131.45
N GLY A 235 18.52 -1.95 131.03
CA GLY A 235 19.23 -3.07 131.65
C GLY A 235 18.49 -4.40 131.54
N ASP A 236 18.39 -5.16 132.63
CA ASP A 236 17.78 -6.50 132.64
C ASP A 236 16.28 -6.51 132.27
N GLN A 237 15.56 -5.42 132.54
CA GLN A 237 14.13 -5.27 132.19
C GLN A 237 13.90 -5.02 130.69
N GLY A 238 14.93 -4.56 129.96
CA GLY A 238 14.84 -4.20 128.54
C GLY A 238 15.16 -5.34 127.57
N LYS A 239 15.64 -6.50 128.04
CA LYS A 239 16.13 -7.60 127.18
C LYS A 239 15.12 -8.07 126.12
N GLY A 240 13.84 -8.17 126.48
CA GLY A 240 12.77 -8.54 125.54
C GLY A 240 12.53 -7.47 124.46
N PHE A 241 12.62 -6.18 124.82
CA PHE A 241 12.49 -5.06 123.89
C PHE A 241 13.68 -4.95 122.95
N THR A 242 14.89 -5.27 123.40
CA THR A 242 16.09 -5.29 122.54
C THR A 242 15.96 -6.30 121.40
N VAL A 243 15.40 -7.49 121.67
CA VAL A 243 15.17 -8.51 120.64
C VAL A 243 14.17 -8.02 119.59
N VAL A 244 13.05 -7.43 120.03
CA VAL A 244 12.04 -6.87 119.12
C VAL A 244 12.62 -5.72 118.27
N ALA A 245 13.37 -4.81 118.88
CA ALA A 245 13.99 -3.69 118.18
C ALA A 245 15.04 -4.13 117.14
N GLN A 246 15.77 -5.21 117.41
CA GLN A 246 16.70 -5.83 116.45
C GLN A 246 15.98 -6.55 115.30
N GLU A 247 14.83 -7.18 115.57
CA GLU A 247 13.98 -7.80 114.54
C GLU A 247 13.39 -6.72 113.61
N VAL A 248 12.85 -5.64 114.18
CA VAL A 248 12.36 -4.48 113.40
C VAL A 248 13.47 -3.85 112.56
N LYS A 249 14.70 -3.77 113.09
CA LYS A 249 15.87 -3.32 112.31
C LYS A 249 16.09 -4.17 111.07
N THR A 250 16.06 -5.48 111.29
CA THR A 250 16.33 -6.48 110.25
C THR A 250 15.25 -6.44 109.17
N LEU A 251 13.98 -6.33 109.56
CA LEU A 251 12.85 -6.16 108.64
C LEU A 251 12.94 -4.84 107.85
N ALA A 252 13.34 -3.74 108.49
CA ALA A 252 13.53 -2.46 107.83
C ALA A 252 14.66 -2.51 106.79
N GLU A 253 15.80 -3.14 107.11
CA GLU A 253 16.92 -3.32 106.18
C GLU A 253 16.53 -4.24 105.00
N GLN A 254 15.79 -5.33 105.28
CA GLN A 254 15.23 -6.19 104.24
C GLN A 254 14.26 -5.43 103.33
N SER A 255 13.43 -4.55 103.90
CA SER A 255 12.53 -3.68 103.14
C SER A 255 13.30 -2.72 102.23
N LYS A 256 14.36 -2.07 102.71
CA LYS A 256 15.24 -1.22 101.88
C LYS A 256 15.88 -1.99 100.73
N GLN A 257 16.37 -3.22 100.98
CA GLN A 257 16.88 -4.08 99.91
C GLN A 257 15.81 -4.44 98.87
N ALA A 258 14.58 -4.76 99.31
CA ALA A 258 13.47 -5.06 98.40
C ALA A 258 13.09 -3.84 97.55
N VAL A 259 12.99 -2.65 98.17
CA VAL A 259 12.75 -1.37 97.46
C VAL A 259 13.83 -1.12 96.42
N SER A 260 15.11 -1.30 96.75
CA SER A 260 16.21 -1.13 95.80
C SER A 260 16.07 -2.04 94.57
N ARG A 261 15.70 -3.31 94.77
CA ARG A 261 15.43 -4.24 93.67
C ARG A 261 14.24 -3.80 92.81
N VAL A 262 13.15 -3.37 93.43
CA VAL A 262 11.98 -2.86 92.68
C VAL A 262 12.36 -1.62 91.87
N ARG A 263 13.15 -0.70 92.43
CA ARG A 263 13.61 0.51 91.73
C ARG A 263 14.43 0.17 90.48
N THR A 264 15.30 -0.83 90.56
CA THR A 264 16.04 -1.34 89.38
C THR A 264 15.08 -1.86 88.31
N ILE A 265 14.10 -2.69 88.69
CA ILE A 265 13.11 -3.24 87.75
C ILE A 265 12.28 -2.13 87.09
N LEU A 266 11.83 -1.13 87.85
CA LEU A 266 11.10 0.01 87.30
C LEU A 266 11.95 0.81 86.31
N GLY A 267 13.24 1.01 86.60
CA GLY A 267 14.17 1.65 85.68
C GLY A 267 14.36 0.86 84.37
N GLU A 268 14.43 -0.48 84.46
CA GLU A 268 14.46 -1.36 83.29
C GLU A 268 13.15 -1.27 82.47
N ILE A 269 11.99 -1.25 83.13
CA ILE A 269 10.68 -1.09 82.47
C ILE A 269 10.58 0.28 81.77
N GLN A 270 11.01 1.36 82.41
CA GLN A 270 11.03 2.69 81.81
C GLN A 270 11.93 2.74 80.57
N LYS A 271 13.14 2.16 80.66
CA LYS A 271 14.05 2.07 79.53
C LYS A 271 13.46 1.25 78.38
N ALA A 272 12.88 0.08 78.68
CA ALA A 272 12.22 -0.76 77.69
C ALA A 272 11.03 -0.05 77.03
N SER A 273 10.23 0.68 77.81
CA SER A 273 9.10 1.48 77.31
C SER A 273 9.57 2.58 76.37
N SER A 274 10.63 3.32 76.73
CA SER A 274 11.20 4.36 75.86
C SER A 274 11.68 3.79 74.51
N VAL A 275 12.35 2.63 74.53
CA VAL A 275 12.78 1.95 73.30
C VAL A 275 11.56 1.53 72.47
N ALA A 276 10.52 0.99 73.11
CA ALA A 276 9.30 0.55 72.43
C ALA A 276 8.55 1.72 71.77
N VAL A 277 8.48 2.91 72.40
CA VAL A 277 7.92 4.12 71.77
C VAL A 277 8.72 4.53 70.54
N GLN A 278 10.06 4.55 70.66
CA GLN A 278 10.93 4.90 69.54
C GLN A 278 10.73 3.93 68.35
N SER A 279 10.66 2.62 68.63
CA SER A 279 10.39 1.61 67.60
C SER A 279 8.99 1.74 67.00
N ALA A 280 7.97 2.09 67.80
CA ALA A 280 6.62 2.33 67.29
C ALA A 280 6.56 3.54 66.35
N GLU A 281 7.25 4.64 66.68
CA GLU A 281 7.32 5.82 65.82
C GLU A 281 8.09 5.55 64.53
N GLN A 282 9.22 4.82 64.59
CA GLN A 282 9.92 4.35 63.39
C GLN A 282 9.03 3.45 62.53
N GLY A 283 8.26 2.54 63.15
CA GLY A 283 7.28 1.71 62.48
C GLY A 283 6.21 2.53 61.77
N ARG A 284 5.68 3.58 62.41
CA ARG A 284 4.70 4.50 61.82
C ARG A 284 5.25 5.22 60.59
N GLN A 285 6.50 5.67 60.63
CA GLN A 285 7.17 6.31 59.48
C GLN A 285 7.37 5.33 58.32
N ALA A 286 7.79 4.08 58.61
CA ALA A 286 7.96 3.05 57.60
C ALA A 286 6.63 2.64 56.94
N ILE A 287 5.54 2.56 57.73
CA ILE A 287 4.18 2.31 57.23
C ILE A 287 3.73 3.43 56.30
N GLU A 288 3.96 4.70 56.67
CA GLU A 288 3.60 5.85 55.85
C GLU A 288 4.36 5.87 54.52
N ALA A 289 5.66 5.58 54.55
CA ALA A 289 6.47 5.44 53.35
C ALA A 289 5.96 4.29 52.45
N GLY A 290 5.62 3.13 53.03
CA GLY A 290 5.06 2.00 52.31
C GLY A 290 3.69 2.30 51.70
N ARG A 291 2.85 3.06 52.40
CA ARG A 291 1.55 3.55 51.91
C ARG A 291 1.75 4.45 50.69
N GLN A 292 2.66 5.42 50.77
CA GLN A 292 2.95 6.34 49.68
C GLN A 292 3.48 5.60 48.44
N GLN A 293 4.42 4.68 48.61
CA GLN A 293 4.94 3.85 47.52
C GLN A 293 3.86 2.97 46.86
N SER A 294 2.90 2.50 47.67
CA SER A 294 1.76 1.72 47.15
C SER A 294 0.83 2.60 46.30
N VAL A 295 0.56 3.84 46.72
CA VAL A 295 -0.23 4.80 45.94
C VAL A 295 0.44 5.08 44.59
N GLU A 296 1.75 5.37 44.58
CA GLU A 296 2.52 5.59 43.35
C GLU A 296 2.51 4.37 42.43
N SER A 297 2.60 3.17 43.00
CA SER A 297 2.45 1.91 42.24
C SER A 297 1.06 1.77 41.62
N GLY A 298 0.01 2.20 42.33
CA GLY A 298 -1.37 2.24 41.83
C GLY A 298 -1.54 3.19 40.64
N GLU A 299 -0.96 4.38 40.71
CA GLU A 299 -0.97 5.35 39.60
C GLU A 299 -0.26 4.80 38.35
N ALA A 300 0.89 4.14 38.54
CA ALA A 300 1.62 3.50 37.44
C ALA A 300 0.80 2.36 36.79
N ILE A 301 0.12 1.53 37.59
CA ILE A 301 -0.76 0.46 37.09
C ILE A 301 -1.96 1.05 36.33
N HIS A 302 -2.56 2.13 36.84
CA HIS A 302 -3.65 2.82 36.15
C HIS A 302 -3.19 3.41 34.81
N SER A 303 -2.01 4.02 34.75
CA SER A 303 -1.43 4.49 33.49
C SER A 303 -1.18 3.33 32.52
N LEU A 304 -0.74 2.16 33.01
CA LEU A 304 -0.53 0.97 32.19
C LEU A 304 -1.85 0.42 31.62
N ALA A 305 -2.93 0.42 32.40
CA ALA A 305 -4.26 0.04 31.94
C ALA A 305 -4.74 0.94 30.79
N ASN A 306 -4.55 2.26 30.92
CA ASN A 306 -4.92 3.22 29.87
C ASN A 306 -4.11 3.01 28.58
N SER A 307 -2.78 2.88 28.70
CA SER A 307 -1.90 2.60 27.56
C SER A 307 -2.26 1.28 26.86
N ALA A 308 -2.62 0.25 27.61
CA ALA A 308 -3.09 -1.01 27.05
C ALA A 308 -4.43 -0.84 26.30
N GLY A 309 -5.36 -0.05 26.85
CA GLY A 309 -6.61 0.29 26.16
C GLY A 309 -6.40 1.05 24.85
N GLU A 310 -5.46 2.00 24.81
CA GLU A 310 -5.09 2.72 23.58
C GLU A 310 -4.40 1.81 22.54
N ALA A 311 -3.52 0.92 22.99
CA ALA A 311 -2.90 -0.08 22.14
C ALA A 311 -3.94 -1.02 21.51
N ALA A 312 -4.94 -1.47 22.29
CA ALA A 312 -6.03 -2.29 21.78
C ALA A 312 -6.85 -1.57 20.70
N LYS A 313 -7.20 -0.30 20.91
CA LYS A 313 -7.92 0.52 19.91
C LYS A 313 -7.12 0.69 18.63
N SER A 314 -5.83 1.00 18.75
CA SER A 314 -4.92 1.15 17.61
C SER A 314 -4.81 -0.14 16.82
N ALA A 315 -4.70 -1.28 17.51
CA ALA A 315 -4.66 -2.60 16.91
C ALA A 315 -5.95 -2.92 16.13
N VAL A 316 -7.13 -2.59 16.67
CA VAL A 316 -8.41 -2.72 15.95
C VAL A 316 -8.43 -1.88 14.67
N GLN A 317 -7.93 -0.64 14.73
CA GLN A 317 -7.84 0.23 13.56
C GLN A 317 -6.88 -0.31 12.48
N ILE A 318 -5.72 -0.86 12.89
CA ILE A 318 -4.79 -1.53 11.97
C ILE A 318 -5.51 -2.72 11.32
N ALA A 319 -6.17 -3.58 12.10
CA ALA A 319 -6.88 -4.74 11.58
C ALA A 319 -7.97 -4.36 10.55
N ALA A 320 -8.71 -3.28 10.81
CA ALA A 320 -9.70 -2.73 9.87
C ALA A 320 -9.04 -2.20 8.59
N SER A 321 -7.93 -1.47 8.73
CA SER A 321 -7.18 -0.91 7.60
C SER A 321 -6.57 -2.00 6.72
N SER A 322 -6.05 -3.08 7.32
CA SER A 322 -5.58 -4.27 6.61
C SER A 322 -6.70 -4.95 5.82
N ARG A 323 -7.93 -5.05 6.37
CA ARG A 323 -9.06 -5.57 5.59
C ARG A 323 -9.39 -4.71 4.36
N GLN A 324 -9.35 -3.38 4.51
CA GLN A 324 -9.54 -2.47 3.38
C GLN A 324 -8.43 -2.61 2.33
N GLN A 325 -7.17 -2.77 2.76
CA GLN A 325 -6.04 -3.04 1.88
C GLN A 325 -6.22 -4.35 1.10
N LEU A 326 -6.66 -5.43 1.75
CA LEU A 326 -6.94 -6.70 1.08
C LEU A 326 -7.99 -6.55 -0.02
N ALA A 327 -9.10 -5.86 0.26
CA ALA A 327 -10.11 -5.56 -0.75
C ALA A 327 -9.56 -4.71 -1.91
N GLY A 328 -8.68 -3.74 -1.60
CA GLY A 328 -7.96 -2.96 -2.62
C GLY A 328 -7.03 -3.81 -3.48
N MET A 329 -6.33 -4.78 -2.88
CA MET A 329 -5.47 -5.71 -3.63
C MET A 329 -6.28 -6.62 -4.56
N GLU A 330 -7.46 -7.07 -4.16
CA GLU A 330 -8.38 -7.82 -5.04
C GLU A 330 -8.79 -6.99 -6.26
N GLN A 331 -9.12 -5.71 -6.06
CA GLN A 331 -9.46 -4.79 -7.15
C GLN A 331 -8.28 -4.56 -8.10
N ILE A 332 -7.06 -4.40 -7.56
CA ILE A 332 -5.85 -4.28 -8.37
C ILE A 332 -5.61 -5.56 -9.17
N GLY A 333 -5.78 -6.74 -8.55
CA GLY A 333 -5.67 -8.02 -9.24
C GLY A 333 -6.63 -8.13 -10.42
N ALA A 334 -7.89 -7.73 -10.27
CA ALA A 334 -8.86 -7.70 -11.36
C ALA A 334 -8.49 -6.71 -12.49
N ALA A 335 -7.91 -5.55 -12.13
CA ALA A 335 -7.44 -4.57 -13.11
C ALA A 335 -6.24 -5.09 -13.92
N ILE A 336 -5.29 -5.77 -13.27
CA ILE A 336 -4.14 -6.43 -13.88
C ILE A 336 -4.60 -7.50 -14.88
N GLU A 337 -5.57 -8.34 -14.51
CA GLU A 337 -6.14 -9.34 -15.41
C GLU A 337 -6.76 -8.69 -16.66
N SER A 338 -7.49 -7.59 -16.47
CA SER A 338 -8.07 -6.82 -17.59
C SER A 338 -6.99 -6.23 -18.52
N ILE A 339 -5.88 -5.74 -17.95
CA ILE A 339 -4.73 -5.24 -18.72
C ILE A 339 -4.07 -6.38 -19.51
N ASN A 340 -3.92 -7.56 -18.91
CA ASN A 340 -3.35 -8.73 -19.58
C ASN A 340 -4.21 -9.18 -20.78
N GLN A 341 -5.53 -9.18 -20.61
CA GLN A 341 -6.48 -9.45 -21.69
C GLN A 341 -6.37 -8.41 -22.81
N ALA A 342 -6.33 -7.13 -22.48
CA ALA A 342 -6.16 -6.05 -23.45
C ALA A 342 -4.81 -6.13 -24.19
N GLY A 343 -3.73 -6.48 -23.49
CA GLY A 343 -2.41 -6.72 -24.06
C GLY A 343 -2.41 -7.89 -25.04
N THR A 344 -3.07 -8.99 -24.69
CA THR A 344 -3.23 -10.17 -25.54
C THR A 344 -4.04 -9.84 -26.80
N GLN A 345 -5.15 -9.11 -26.66
CA GLN A 345 -5.95 -8.64 -27.79
C GLN A 345 -5.16 -7.69 -28.70
N SER A 346 -4.36 -6.78 -28.12
CA SER A 346 -3.49 -5.87 -28.87
C SER A 346 -2.44 -6.64 -29.67
N ALA A 347 -1.78 -7.64 -29.06
CA ALA A 347 -0.82 -8.49 -29.76
C ALA A 347 -1.47 -9.27 -30.92
N ALA A 348 -2.68 -9.80 -30.73
CA ALA A 348 -3.43 -10.48 -31.78
C ALA A 348 -3.83 -9.52 -32.92
N GLY A 349 -4.35 -8.33 -32.58
CA GLY A 349 -4.70 -7.29 -33.55
C GLY A 349 -3.49 -6.81 -34.35
N THR A 350 -2.35 -6.63 -33.69
CA THR A 350 -1.09 -6.26 -34.36
C THR A 350 -0.65 -7.33 -35.36
N ARG A 351 -0.69 -8.63 -35.00
CA ARG A 351 -0.39 -9.72 -35.94
C ARG A 351 -1.31 -9.69 -37.16
N GLN A 352 -2.59 -9.35 -36.98
CA GLN A 352 -3.53 -9.20 -38.10
C GLN A 352 -3.16 -8.00 -38.99
N VAL A 353 -2.82 -6.86 -38.40
CA VAL A 353 -2.34 -5.67 -39.15
C VAL A 353 -1.09 -6.02 -39.96
N GLU A 354 -0.11 -6.72 -39.38
CA GLU A 354 1.09 -7.17 -40.10
C GLU A 354 0.76 -8.04 -41.32
N GLN A 355 -0.23 -8.94 -41.19
CA GLN A 355 -0.68 -9.78 -42.31
C GLN A 355 -1.35 -8.97 -43.41
N GLU A 356 -2.24 -8.03 -43.07
CA GLU A 356 -2.92 -7.16 -44.04
C GLU A 356 -1.93 -6.21 -44.74
N VAL A 357 -0.96 -5.67 -44.00
CA VAL A 357 0.12 -4.84 -44.55
C VAL A 357 0.97 -5.60 -45.56
N LYS A 358 1.29 -6.88 -45.28
CA LYS A 358 1.98 -7.75 -46.27
C LYS A 358 1.16 -7.93 -47.54
N GLN A 359 -0.16 -8.08 -47.43
CA GLN A 359 -1.04 -8.17 -48.60
C GLN A 359 -1.10 -6.87 -49.40
N LEU A 360 -1.12 -5.71 -48.73
CA LEU A 360 -1.07 -4.40 -49.38
C LEU A 360 0.25 -4.19 -50.14
N GLN A 361 1.36 -4.62 -49.54
CA GLN A 361 2.68 -4.54 -50.18
C GLN A 361 2.75 -5.43 -51.43
N ASP A 362 2.23 -6.66 -51.36
CA ASP A 362 2.13 -7.55 -52.53
C ASP A 362 1.24 -6.95 -53.63
N LEU A 363 0.08 -6.39 -53.27
CA LEU A 363 -0.81 -5.70 -54.21
C LEU A 363 -0.14 -4.50 -54.88
N ALA A 364 0.60 -3.69 -54.12
CA ALA A 364 1.34 -2.55 -54.66
C ALA A 364 2.42 -2.99 -55.66
N LEU A 365 3.12 -4.11 -55.37
CA LEU A 365 4.10 -4.72 -56.28
C LEU A 365 3.43 -5.27 -57.55
N GLN A 366 2.28 -5.92 -57.43
CA GLN A 366 1.51 -6.41 -58.59
C GLN A 366 1.04 -5.25 -59.48
N LEU A 367 0.50 -4.18 -58.91
CA LEU A 367 0.11 -2.97 -59.64
C LEU A 367 1.30 -2.32 -60.35
N LYS A 368 2.46 -2.27 -59.70
CA LYS A 368 3.69 -1.74 -60.30
C LYS A 368 4.13 -2.59 -61.50
N ARG A 369 4.17 -3.91 -61.34
CA ARG A 369 4.50 -4.85 -62.43
C ARG A 369 3.54 -4.73 -63.62
N LEU A 370 2.23 -4.62 -63.37
CA LEU A 370 1.22 -4.43 -64.43
C LEU A 370 1.48 -3.18 -65.27
N VAL A 371 1.87 -2.08 -64.63
CA VAL A 371 2.23 -0.83 -65.32
C VAL A 371 3.54 -0.96 -66.08
N ASP A 372 4.54 -1.60 -65.49
CA ASP A 372 5.84 -1.78 -66.13
C ASP A 372 5.73 -2.68 -67.38
N THR A 373 4.88 -3.71 -67.36
CA THR A 373 4.60 -4.55 -68.54
C THR A 373 3.73 -3.90 -69.62
N THR A 374 3.06 -2.79 -69.33
CA THR A 374 2.19 -2.06 -70.29
C THR A 374 2.82 -0.78 -70.84
N THR A 375 3.99 -0.37 -70.31
CA THR A 375 4.75 0.80 -70.80
C THR A 375 6.10 0.45 -71.43
N GLY A 376 6.54 -0.81 -71.35
CA GLY A 376 7.59 -1.37 -72.20
C GLY A 376 6.98 -1.96 -73.46
#